data_AF-A0A4Q3G1Z8-F1
#
_entry.id   AF-A0A4Q3G1Z8-F1
#
_cell.length_a   1.000
_cell.length_b   1.000
_cell.length_c   1.000
_cell.angle_alpha   90.00
_cell.angle_beta   90.00
_cell.angle_gamma   90.00
#
_symmetry.space_group_name_H-M   'P 1'
#
loop_
_entity.id
_entity.type
_entity.pdbx_description
1 polymer ?
#
loop_
_entity_poly.entity_id
_entity_poly.type
_entity_poly.pdbx_seq_one_letter_code
_entity_poly.pdbx_strand_id
1 'polypeptide(L)'
;MSVQSTIKRVTAPDIRARKNGEPIVMLTSYHAHTASLVDRFCDVILVGDSLGNVMHGFETTVPVTLDMMILQGHAVMRGSK
;
A
#
# COMPACT_ATOMS: atom_id res chain seq x y z
N MET A 1 23.40 -22.02 2.40
CA MET A 1 22.63 -21.77 1.16
C MET A 1 21.53 -20.79 1.51
N SER A 2 21.56 -19.57 0.95
CA SER A 2 20.51 -18.58 1.20
C SER A 2 19.27 -18.98 0.43
N VAL A 3 18.15 -19.20 1.12
CA VAL A 3 16.85 -19.45 0.49
C VAL A 3 16.38 -18.10 -0.04
N GLN A 4 16.63 -17.83 -1.32
CA GLN A 4 15.99 -16.71 -2.00
C GLN A 4 14.50 -17.06 -2.14
N SER A 5 13.67 -16.57 -1.23
CA SER A 5 12.22 -16.62 -1.42
C SER A 5 11.88 -15.65 -2.56
N THR A 6 11.43 -16.19 -3.69
CA THR A 6 10.85 -15.39 -4.76
C THR A 6 9.53 -14.82 -4.27
N ILE A 7 9.55 -13.56 -3.85
CA ILE A 7 8.32 -12.84 -3.52
C ILE A 7 7.58 -12.58 -4.84
N LYS A 8 6.46 -13.27 -5.05
CA LYS A 8 5.60 -13.03 -6.21
C LYS A 8 4.68 -11.84 -5.90
N ARG A 9 5.00 -10.68 -6.46
CA ARG A 9 4.15 -9.49 -6.35
C ARG A 9 2.96 -9.56 -7.29
N VAL A 10 1.78 -9.19 -6.79
CA VAL A 10 0.56 -9.04 -7.58
C VAL A 10 0.73 -7.86 -8.53
N THR A 11 0.38 -8.04 -9.80
CA THR A 11 0.50 -7.02 -10.84
C THR A 11 -0.86 -6.54 -11.34
N ALA A 12 -0.89 -5.40 -12.04
CA ALA A 12 -2.14 -4.86 -12.59
C ALA A 12 -2.90 -5.85 -13.51
N PRO A 13 -2.25 -6.66 -14.37
CA PRO A 13 -2.91 -7.74 -15.09
C PRO A 13 -3.58 -8.79 -14.19
N ASP A 14 -2.92 -9.20 -13.09
CA ASP A 14 -3.47 -10.18 -12.15
C ASP A 14 -4.75 -9.65 -11.48
N ILE A 15 -4.72 -8.37 -11.08
CA ILE A 15 -5.88 -7.66 -10.54
C ILE A 15 -7.03 -7.59 -11.56
N ARG A 16 -6.72 -7.22 -12.80
CA ARG A 16 -7.74 -7.12 -13.87
C ARG A 16 -8.38 -8.48 -14.18
N ALA A 17 -7.61 -9.56 -14.13
CA ALA A 17 -8.10 -10.92 -14.38
C ALA A 17 -9.14 -11.39 -13.35
N ARG A 18 -9.15 -10.83 -12.14
CA ARG A 18 -10.13 -11.13 -11.08
C ARG A 18 -11.46 -10.38 -11.22
N LYS A 19 -11.64 -9.54 -12.24
CA LYS A 19 -12.89 -8.78 -12.44
C LYS A 19 -14.09 -9.73 -12.53
N ASN A 20 -15.15 -9.44 -11.77
CA ASN A 20 -16.35 -10.28 -11.61
C ASN A 20 -16.10 -11.67 -10.99
N GLY A 21 -14.89 -11.91 -10.46
CA GLY A 21 -14.53 -13.12 -9.74
C GLY A 21 -14.36 -12.85 -8.24
N GLU A 22 -13.28 -13.39 -7.66
CA GLU A 22 -12.96 -13.22 -6.25
C GLU A 22 -12.70 -11.74 -5.89
N PRO A 23 -13.42 -11.16 -4.91
CA PRO A 23 -13.20 -9.79 -4.46
C PRO A 23 -11.76 -9.54 -4.02
N ILE A 24 -11.26 -8.33 -4.29
CA ILE A 24 -9.90 -7.91 -3.95
C ILE A 24 -9.91 -7.22 -2.60
N VAL A 25 -9.01 -7.62 -1.70
CA VAL A 25 -8.81 -6.97 -0.40
C VAL A 25 -7.75 -5.88 -0.52
N MET A 26 -8.14 -4.65 -0.23
CA MET A 26 -7.23 -3.49 -0.27
C MET A 26 -7.36 -2.69 1.02
N LEU A 27 -6.22 -2.35 1.62
CA LEU A 27 -6.15 -1.45 2.77
C LEU A 27 -5.17 -0.32 2.53
N THR A 28 -5.43 0.81 3.17
CA THR A 28 -4.48 1.91 3.18
C THR A 28 -3.34 1.62 4.16
N SER A 29 -2.14 2.08 3.82
CA SER A 29 -0.99 2.09 4.72
C SER A 29 -0.08 3.25 4.37
N TYR A 30 0.58 3.82 5.40
CA TYR A 30 1.36 5.06 5.23
C TYR A 30 2.79 4.94 5.78
N HIS A 31 3.14 3.84 6.44
CA HIS A 31 4.48 3.63 6.99
C HIS A 31 4.92 2.16 6.92
N ALA A 32 6.24 1.92 7.03
CA ALA A 32 6.84 0.61 6.82
C ALA A 32 6.29 -0.48 7.76
N HIS A 33 6.06 -0.13 9.04
CA HIS A 33 5.61 -1.11 10.01
C HIS A 33 4.21 -1.66 9.72
N THR A 34 3.23 -0.80 9.46
CA THR A 34 1.87 -1.25 9.08
C THR A 34 1.88 -1.95 7.75
N ALA A 35 2.65 -1.47 6.76
CA ALA A 35 2.79 -2.13 5.47
C ALA A 35 3.20 -3.60 5.66
N SER A 36 4.24 -3.89 6.47
CA SER A 36 4.67 -5.27 6.73
C SER A 36 3.62 -6.13 7.43
N LEU A 37 2.69 -5.54 8.18
CA LEU A 37 1.62 -6.27 8.86
C LEU A 37 0.49 -6.61 7.89
N VAL A 38 0.02 -5.62 7.12
CA VAL A 38 -1.15 -5.76 6.24
C VAL A 38 -0.85 -6.53 4.96
N ASP A 39 0.42 -6.58 4.52
CA ASP A 39 0.87 -7.27 3.31
C ASP A 39 0.50 -8.77 3.27
N ARG A 40 0.38 -9.39 4.45
CA ARG A 40 -0.04 -10.80 4.59
C ARG A 40 -1.54 -11.03 4.41
N PHE A 41 -2.33 -9.96 4.43
CA PHE A 41 -3.80 -9.99 4.46
C PHE A 41 -4.43 -9.25 3.28
N CYS A 42 -3.67 -8.42 2.55
CA CYS A 42 -4.16 -7.58 1.47
C CYS A 42 -3.58 -8.03 0.13
N ASP A 43 -4.40 -7.97 -0.92
CA ASP A 43 -3.95 -8.12 -2.30
C ASP A 43 -3.23 -6.86 -2.79
N VAL A 44 -3.63 -5.69 -2.28
CA VAL A 44 -3.12 -4.37 -2.65
C VAL A 44 -2.99 -3.48 -1.41
N ILE A 45 -1.88 -2.75 -1.33
CA ILE A 45 -1.68 -1.69 -0.34
C ILE A 45 -1.81 -0.33 -1.04
N LEU A 46 -2.71 0.52 -0.54
CA LEU A 46 -2.96 1.85 -1.09
C LEU A 46 -2.27 2.94 -0.26
N VAL A 47 -1.36 3.68 -0.88
CA VAL A 47 -0.86 4.95 -0.33
C VAL A 47 -1.76 6.07 -0.87
N GLY A 48 -2.74 6.47 -0.08
CA GLY A 48 -3.74 7.50 -0.43
C GLY A 48 -3.49 8.83 0.27
N ASP A 49 -4.06 9.90 -0.28
CA ASP A 49 -4.07 11.25 0.29
C ASP A 49 -4.85 11.36 1.60
N SER A 50 -5.63 10.33 1.96
CA SER A 50 -6.19 10.15 3.31
C SER A 50 -5.14 10.15 4.43
N LEU A 51 -3.85 10.02 4.10
CA LEU A 51 -2.74 10.32 5.02
C LEU A 51 -2.83 11.73 5.61
N GLY A 52 -3.38 12.71 4.88
CA GLY A 52 -3.55 14.08 5.37
C GLY A 52 -4.43 14.13 6.60
N ASN A 53 -5.57 13.43 6.56
CA ASN A 53 -6.47 13.32 7.70
C ASN A 53 -5.86 12.46 8.82
N VAL A 54 -5.40 11.25 8.49
CA VAL A 54 -5.06 10.23 9.49
C VAL A 54 -3.71 10.49 10.16
N MET A 55 -2.70 10.92 9.39
CA MET A 55 -1.33 11.11 9.89
C MET A 55 -1.02 12.55 10.28
N HIS A 56 -1.66 13.52 9.61
CA HIS A 56 -1.35 14.95 9.77
C HIS A 56 -2.49 15.77 10.37
N GLY A 57 -3.65 15.17 10.61
CA GLY A 57 -4.79 15.84 11.25
C GLY A 57 -5.42 16.94 10.41
N PHE A 58 -5.23 16.94 9.10
CA PHE A 58 -5.90 17.89 8.21
C PHE A 58 -7.41 17.61 8.18
N GLU A 59 -8.20 18.68 8.03
CA GLU A 59 -9.66 18.55 7.90
C GLU A 59 -10.05 17.95 6.54
N THR A 60 -9.25 18.19 5.50
CA THR A 60 -9.46 17.67 4.13
C THR A 60 -8.14 17.15 3.56
N THR A 61 -8.19 16.46 2.43
CA THR A 61 -6.98 15.98 1.75
C THR A 61 -6.32 17.02 0.83
N VAL A 62 -6.97 18.18 0.61
CA VAL A 62 -6.47 19.27 -0.26
C VAL A 62 -5.04 19.73 0.07
N PRO A 63 -4.61 19.83 1.35
CA PRO A 63 -3.25 20.27 1.66
C PRO A 63 -2.15 19.21 1.41
N VAL A 64 -2.51 17.98 1.03
CA VAL A 64 -1.53 16.91 0.81
C VAL A 64 -0.70 17.19 -0.43
N THR A 65 0.62 17.19 -0.27
CA THR A 65 1.57 17.45 -1.36
C THR A 65 2.11 16.15 -1.97
N LEU A 66 2.67 16.26 -3.17
CA LEU A 66 3.37 15.13 -3.79
C LEU A 66 4.57 14.65 -2.97
N ASP A 67 5.29 15.55 -2.30
CA ASP A 67 6.43 15.17 -1.45
C ASP A 67 6.00 14.26 -0.30
N MET A 68 4.84 14.55 0.31
CA MET A 68 4.24 13.67 1.31
C MET A 68 3.86 12.31 0.71
N MET A 69 3.22 12.29 -0.47
CA MET A 69 2.86 11.03 -1.13
C MET A 69 4.10 10.18 -1.47
N ILE A 70 5.16 10.81 -1.99
CA ILE A 70 6.41 10.15 -2.36
C ILE A 70 7.10 9.54 -1.12
N LEU A 71 7.22 10.31 -0.04
CA LEU A 71 7.87 9.85 1.17
C LEU A 71 7.14 8.65 1.80
N GLN A 72 5.82 8.72 1.88
CA GLN A 72 4.97 7.65 2.42
C GLN A 72 4.97 6.43 1.49
N GLY A 73 4.97 6.66 0.18
CA GLY A 73 5.18 5.63 -0.84
C GLY A 73 6.47 4.86 -0.62
N HIS A 74 7.59 5.56 -0.43
CA HIS A 74 8.87 4.92 -0.11
C HIS A 74 8.84 4.16 1.22
N ALA A 75 8.18 4.68 2.25
CA ALA A 75 8.06 4.00 3.54
C ALA A 75 7.27 2.69 3.41
N VAL A 76 6.12 2.72 2.72
CA VAL A 76 5.31 1.51 2.47
C VAL A 76 6.08 0.49 1.66
N MET A 77 6.74 0.91 0.57
CA MET A 77 7.51 0.00 -0.29
C MET A 77 8.65 -0.71 0.43
N ARG A 78 9.25 -0.08 1.43
CA ARG A 78 10.28 -0.73 2.29
C ARG A 78 9.69 -1.75 3.27
N GLY A 79 8.40 -1.62 3.61
CA GLY A 79 7.71 -2.47 4.56
C GLY A 79 6.93 -3.62 3.93
N SER A 80 6.35 -3.42 2.74
CA SER A 80 5.68 -4.46 1.96
C SER A 80 6.72 -5.43 1.41
N LYS A 81 6.54 -6.73 1.62
CA LYS A 81 7.49 -7.74 1.18
C LYS A 81 6.99 -8.34 -0.12
#